data_AF-A0AAD4H689-F1
#
_entry.id   AF-A0AAD4H689-F1
#
_cell.length_a   1.000
_cell.length_b   1.000
_cell.length_c   1.000
_cell.angle_alpha   90.00
_cell.angle_beta   90.00
_cell.angle_gamma   90.00
#
_symmetry.space_group_name_H-M   'P 1'
#
loop_
_entity.id
_entity.type
_entity.pdbx_description
1 polymer ?
#
loop_
_entity_poly.entity_id
_entity_poly.type
_entity_poly.pdbx_seq_one_letter_code
_entity_poly.pdbx_strand_id
1 'polypeptide(L)'
;MNTIGPWDMSDMLAVYKDLLAANEGDILVKLKDGKQLKIISYLIKNRSSVFKAMLGSSMEEATTGVVDLSSQYSLEAFHEFMAYIYYNKTYSGSYLPLLFEILSIADYYEVDAYRTYLNDRIIALITNVPISLMIASEALKHGTLTEKIYATCLGLLVEALKPQDRMGLVETVETKWRVCYDVHSGDKRAWCCSSHSAKIKLTSSTYKHSLYIVDGQIACIDYTTRKSLGFHVEEIAGYSERCCIHQTQRSASMNIDELPAFIVDDVKSAMMDDDNDDSF
;
A
#
# COMPACT_ATOMS: atom_id res chain seq x y z
N MET A 1 2.19 59.85 5.36
CA MET A 1 2.67 58.77 4.47
C MET A 1 3.00 57.59 5.37
N ASN A 2 2.14 56.58 5.45
CA ASN A 2 2.47 55.35 6.18
C ASN A 2 3.48 54.58 5.34
N THR A 3 4.74 54.60 5.76
CA THR A 3 5.75 53.69 5.26
C THR A 3 5.31 52.28 5.61
N ILE A 4 4.83 51.55 4.62
CA ILE A 4 4.61 50.11 4.72
C ILE A 4 5.99 49.53 4.99
N GLY A 5 6.24 49.12 6.24
CA GLY A 5 7.47 48.44 6.63
C GLY A 5 7.62 47.15 5.82
N PRO A 6 8.84 46.61 5.69
CA PRO A 6 9.06 45.34 5.02
C PRO A 6 8.22 44.27 5.73
N TRP A 7 7.26 43.68 5.02
CA TRP A 7 6.46 42.59 5.54
C TRP A 7 7.38 41.41 5.85
N ASP A 8 7.33 40.93 7.09
CA ASP A 8 8.03 39.72 7.48
C ASP A 8 7.37 38.53 6.76
N MET A 9 8.19 37.58 6.29
CA MET A 9 7.71 36.32 5.76
C MET A 9 6.85 35.55 6.78
N SER A 10 7.11 35.75 8.07
CA SER A 10 6.27 35.20 9.15
C SER A 10 4.84 35.74 9.10
N ASP A 11 4.65 37.02 8.80
CA ASP A 11 3.31 37.64 8.75
C ASP A 11 2.49 37.08 7.58
N MET A 12 3.11 36.88 6.42
CA MET A 12 2.44 36.26 5.27
C MET A 12 2.03 34.81 5.55
N LEU A 13 2.85 34.06 6.28
CA LEU A 13 2.51 32.68 6.67
C LEU A 13 1.27 32.66 7.59
N ALA A 14 1.17 33.60 8.52
CA ALA A 14 0.01 33.74 9.39
C ALA A 14 -1.26 34.03 8.56
N VAL A 15 -1.19 34.96 7.61
CA VAL A 15 -2.32 35.27 6.71
C VAL A 15 -2.80 34.04 5.95
N TYR A 16 -1.90 33.24 5.36
CA TYR A 16 -2.32 32.03 4.64
C TYR A 16 -2.94 30.96 5.55
N LYS A 17 -2.47 30.82 6.78
CA LYS A 17 -3.09 29.92 7.77
C LYS A 17 -4.49 30.40 8.13
N ASP A 18 -4.65 31.69 8.36
CA ASP A 18 -5.93 32.31 8.70
C ASP A 18 -6.92 32.18 7.54
N LEU A 19 -6.48 32.36 6.29
CA LEU A 19 -7.32 32.16 5.11
C LEU A 19 -7.86 30.73 4.99
N LEU A 20 -7.04 29.70 5.27
CA LEU A 20 -7.52 28.33 5.27
C LEU A 20 -8.46 28.06 6.47
N ALA A 21 -8.11 28.57 7.65
CA ALA A 21 -8.88 28.36 8.88
C ALA A 21 -10.24 29.09 8.88
N ALA A 22 -10.32 30.24 8.22
CA ALA A 22 -11.56 31.01 8.05
C ALA A 22 -12.62 30.21 7.28
N ASN A 23 -12.21 29.21 6.49
CA ASN A 23 -13.11 28.41 5.66
C ASN A 23 -13.96 29.32 4.75
N GLU A 24 -13.29 30.30 4.14
CA GLU A 24 -13.84 31.27 3.21
C GLU A 24 -13.18 31.08 1.84
N GLY A 25 -13.97 31.17 0.78
CA GLY A 25 -13.50 30.89 -0.57
C GLY A 25 -14.62 30.89 -1.59
N ASP A 26 -14.23 30.94 -2.86
CA ASP A 26 -15.11 30.91 -4.02
C ASP A 26 -15.44 29.48 -4.48
N ILE A 27 -14.72 28.48 -3.97
CA ILE A 27 -14.97 27.07 -4.27
C ILE A 27 -15.40 26.31 -3.02
N LEU A 28 -16.51 25.58 -3.12
CA LEU A 28 -17.00 24.66 -2.11
C LEU A 28 -16.57 23.23 -2.46
N VAL A 29 -15.76 22.62 -1.61
CA VAL A 29 -15.41 21.20 -1.71
C VAL A 29 -16.31 20.39 -0.79
N LYS A 30 -17.04 19.41 -1.34
CA LYS A 30 -17.79 18.42 -0.55
C LYS A 30 -16.92 17.19 -0.33
N LEU A 31 -16.88 16.71 0.90
CA LEU A 31 -16.00 15.63 1.36
C LEU A 31 -16.84 14.51 1.99
N LYS A 32 -16.20 13.40 2.36
CA LYS A 32 -16.87 12.27 3.02
C LYS A 32 -17.69 12.73 4.23
N ASP A 33 -18.74 11.96 4.53
CA ASP A 33 -19.64 12.17 5.67
C ASP A 33 -20.37 13.52 5.66
N GLY A 34 -20.56 14.10 4.47
CA GLY A 34 -21.24 15.40 4.30
C GLY A 34 -20.42 16.59 4.82
N LYS A 35 -19.15 16.39 5.14
CA LYS A 35 -18.23 17.48 5.51
C LYS A 35 -17.95 18.36 4.29
N GLN A 36 -17.65 19.63 4.54
CA GLN A 36 -17.40 20.61 3.48
C GLN A 36 -16.28 21.56 3.87
N LEU A 37 -15.53 22.03 2.88
CA LEU A 37 -14.47 23.01 3.01
C LEU A 37 -14.57 24.03 1.88
N LYS A 38 -14.55 25.31 2.19
CA LYS A 38 -14.43 26.39 1.21
C LYS A 38 -12.97 26.79 1.05
N ILE A 39 -12.55 26.93 -0.20
CA ILE A 39 -11.18 27.24 -0.58
C ILE A 39 -11.14 28.32 -1.66
N ILE A 40 -10.00 29.00 -1.76
CA ILE A 40 -9.77 30.12 -2.67
C ILE A 40 -9.14 29.56 -3.95
N SER A 41 -9.89 29.61 -5.06
CA SER A 41 -9.49 29.03 -6.35
C SER A 41 -8.14 29.56 -6.83
N TYR A 42 -7.89 30.86 -6.63
CA TYR A 42 -6.65 31.51 -7.07
C TYR A 42 -5.40 30.85 -6.47
N LEU A 43 -5.46 30.43 -5.20
CA LEU A 43 -4.32 29.80 -4.51
C LEU A 43 -4.07 28.39 -5.04
N ILE A 44 -5.12 27.60 -5.19
CA ILE A 44 -5.01 26.18 -5.59
C ILE A 44 -4.65 26.02 -7.08
N LYS A 45 -5.15 26.89 -7.97
CA LYS A 45 -4.84 26.88 -9.41
C LYS A 45 -3.34 27.10 -9.69
N ASN A 46 -2.66 27.85 -8.83
CA ASN A 46 -1.23 28.11 -8.98
C ASN A 46 -0.34 26.95 -8.49
N ARG A 47 -0.92 25.98 -7.78
CA ARG A 47 -0.18 24.88 -7.14
C ARG A 47 -0.51 23.51 -7.74
N SER A 48 -1.57 23.40 -8.53
CA SER A 48 -2.04 22.16 -9.15
C SER A 48 -2.53 22.44 -10.56
N SER A 49 -1.95 21.74 -11.54
CA SER A 49 -2.39 21.69 -12.94
C SER A 49 -3.84 21.21 -13.06
N VAL A 50 -4.21 20.20 -12.26
CA VAL A 50 -5.57 19.64 -12.24
C VAL A 50 -6.58 20.67 -11.77
N PHE A 51 -6.35 21.36 -10.65
CA PHE A 51 -7.24 22.45 -10.25
C PHE A 51 -7.26 23.59 -11.27
N LYS A 52 -6.12 23.91 -11.89
CA LYS A 52 -6.05 24.92 -12.95
C LYS A 52 -6.93 24.57 -14.14
N ALA A 53 -6.89 23.33 -14.59
CA ALA A 53 -7.71 22.84 -15.69
C ALA A 53 -9.19 22.75 -15.31
N MET A 54 -9.50 22.12 -14.17
CA MET A 54 -10.86 21.92 -13.64
C MET A 54 -11.60 23.24 -13.45
N LEU A 55 -10.94 24.24 -12.85
CA LEU A 55 -11.57 25.52 -12.52
C LEU A 55 -11.29 26.63 -13.54
N GLY A 56 -10.51 26.34 -14.59
CA GLY A 56 -10.19 27.26 -15.68
C GLY A 56 -10.89 26.94 -17.00
N SER A 57 -11.56 25.78 -17.08
CA SER A 57 -12.32 25.32 -18.24
C SER A 57 -13.82 25.59 -18.06
N SER A 58 -14.63 25.28 -19.08
CA SER A 58 -16.10 25.37 -19.02
C SER A 58 -16.75 24.14 -18.40
N MET A 59 -16.08 23.48 -17.44
CA MET A 59 -16.62 22.33 -16.73
C MET A 59 -17.64 22.76 -15.67
N GLU A 60 -18.40 21.80 -15.15
CA GLU A 60 -19.44 22.02 -14.16
C GLU A 60 -18.87 22.68 -12.90
N GLU A 61 -17.69 22.25 -12.45
CA GLU A 61 -17.02 22.76 -11.26
C GLU A 61 -16.65 24.24 -11.41
N ALA A 62 -16.25 24.68 -12.60
CA ALA A 62 -15.95 26.08 -12.88
C ALA A 62 -17.21 26.96 -12.89
N THR A 63 -18.36 26.39 -13.26
CA THR A 63 -19.63 27.12 -13.35
C THR A 63 -20.35 27.17 -12.01
N THR A 64 -20.34 26.06 -11.27
CA THR A 64 -21.03 25.90 -9.99
C THR A 64 -20.20 26.38 -8.81
N GLY A 65 -18.87 26.41 -8.95
CA GLY A 65 -17.94 26.61 -7.84
C GLY A 65 -17.98 25.46 -6.84
N VAL A 66 -18.43 24.27 -7.23
CA VAL A 66 -18.53 23.09 -6.35
C VAL A 66 -17.65 21.97 -6.89
N VAL A 67 -16.81 21.41 -6.03
CA VAL A 67 -16.02 20.19 -6.30
C VAL A 67 -16.53 19.09 -5.37
N ASP A 68 -17.08 18.02 -5.94
CA ASP A 68 -17.67 16.92 -5.17
C ASP A 68 -16.70 15.74 -5.01
N LEU A 69 -16.16 15.57 -3.81
CA LEU A 69 -15.25 14.49 -3.40
C LEU A 69 -15.88 13.64 -2.28
N SER A 70 -17.21 13.66 -2.15
CA SER A 70 -17.94 13.04 -1.04
C SER A 70 -17.75 11.53 -0.93
N SER A 71 -17.34 10.85 -1.99
CA SER A 71 -17.04 9.41 -2.01
C SER A 71 -15.56 9.08 -1.79
N GLN A 72 -14.65 10.07 -1.85
CA GLN A 72 -13.23 9.81 -2.06
C GLN A 72 -12.38 10.10 -0.82
N TYR A 73 -12.53 11.28 -0.22
CA TYR A 73 -11.56 11.77 0.77
C TYR A 73 -12.18 12.26 2.07
N SER A 74 -11.51 11.97 3.18
CA SER A 74 -11.82 12.50 4.50
C SER A 74 -11.49 14.00 4.60
N LEU A 75 -12.19 14.70 5.50
CA LEU A 75 -11.91 16.12 5.77
C LEU A 75 -10.49 16.32 6.28
N GLU A 76 -10.00 15.42 7.12
CA GLU A 76 -8.67 15.51 7.72
C GLU A 76 -7.56 15.41 6.65
N ALA A 77 -7.63 14.41 5.77
CA ALA A 77 -6.66 14.24 4.69
C ALA A 77 -6.67 15.44 3.74
N PHE A 78 -7.86 15.88 3.33
CA PHE A 78 -7.99 17.01 2.42
C PHE A 78 -7.52 18.32 3.05
N HIS A 79 -7.76 18.53 4.35
CA HIS A 79 -7.29 19.70 5.07
C HIS A 79 -5.76 19.73 5.19
N GLU A 80 -5.11 18.61 5.51
CA GLU A 80 -3.63 18.53 5.53
C GLU A 80 -3.02 18.72 4.14
N PHE A 81 -3.70 18.25 3.09
CA PHE A 81 -3.32 18.56 1.71
C PHE A 81 -3.43 20.07 1.41
N MET A 82 -4.53 20.71 1.82
CA MET A 82 -4.71 22.16 1.62
C MET A 82 -3.72 23.01 2.43
N ALA A 83 -3.33 22.55 3.62
CA ALA A 83 -2.28 23.20 4.41
C ALA A 83 -0.93 23.26 3.66
N TYR A 84 -0.60 22.22 2.91
CA TYR A 84 0.55 22.23 2.03
C TYR A 84 0.38 23.23 0.88
N ILE A 85 -0.79 23.25 0.22
CA ILE A 85 -1.06 24.15 -0.90
C ILE A 85 -0.98 25.63 -0.49
N TYR A 86 -1.57 25.99 0.65
CA TYR A 86 -1.66 27.36 1.10
C TYR A 86 -0.31 27.88 1.65
N TYR A 87 0.37 27.07 2.44
CA TYR A 87 1.53 27.54 3.21
C TYR A 87 2.66 26.52 3.37
N ASN A 88 2.74 25.53 2.48
CA ASN A 88 3.78 24.50 2.43
C ASN A 88 3.99 23.73 3.74
N LYS A 89 2.95 23.61 4.59
CA LYS A 89 3.03 22.75 5.77
C LYS A 89 3.04 21.30 5.31
N THR A 90 4.09 20.59 5.66
CA THR A 90 4.19 19.15 5.43
C THR A 90 3.58 18.38 6.60
N TYR A 91 2.86 17.30 6.31
CA TYR A 91 2.37 16.40 7.34
C TYR A 91 3.53 15.66 8.02
N SER A 92 3.57 15.68 9.36
CA SER A 92 4.64 15.09 10.17
C SER A 92 4.21 13.87 10.98
N GLY A 93 2.91 13.58 11.02
CA GLY A 93 2.35 12.45 11.76
C GLY A 93 2.75 11.08 11.17
N SER A 94 2.42 10.02 11.90
CA SER A 94 2.75 8.63 11.54
C SER A 94 1.53 7.74 11.32
N TYR A 95 0.32 8.31 11.34
CA TYR A 95 -0.90 7.55 11.08
C TYR A 95 -0.97 7.18 9.59
N LEU A 96 -0.75 5.89 9.28
CA LEU A 96 -0.58 5.40 7.92
C LEU A 96 -1.79 5.64 7.02
N PRO A 97 -3.05 5.32 7.41
CA PRO A 97 -4.20 5.53 6.54
C PRO A 97 -4.32 6.98 6.06
N LEU A 98 -4.08 7.94 6.95
CA LEU A 98 -4.07 9.36 6.60
C LEU A 98 -2.89 9.74 5.69
N LEU A 99 -1.68 9.22 5.93
CA LEU A 99 -0.53 9.44 5.04
C LEU A 99 -0.79 8.98 3.61
N PHE A 100 -1.34 7.77 3.45
CA PHE A 100 -1.67 7.22 2.15
C PHE A 100 -2.84 7.93 1.50
N GLU A 101 -3.85 8.35 2.27
CA GLU A 101 -4.96 9.16 1.74
C GLU A 101 -4.45 10.53 1.23
N ILE A 102 -3.59 11.23 1.99
CA ILE A 102 -2.95 12.48 1.54
C ILE A 102 -2.08 12.23 0.30
N LEU A 103 -1.33 11.12 0.24
CA LEU A 103 -0.54 10.75 -0.93
C LEU A 103 -1.42 10.58 -2.17
N SER A 104 -2.57 9.89 -2.04
CA SER A 104 -3.53 9.75 -3.14
C SER A 104 -4.12 11.08 -3.59
N ILE A 105 -4.40 12.01 -2.68
CA ILE A 105 -4.86 13.36 -3.05
C ILE A 105 -3.75 14.12 -3.79
N ALA A 106 -2.52 14.09 -3.28
CA ALA A 106 -1.38 14.78 -3.89
C ALA A 106 -1.04 14.24 -5.29
N ASP A 107 -1.21 12.95 -5.51
CA ASP A 107 -1.08 12.31 -6.82
C ASP A 107 -2.21 12.72 -7.77
N TYR A 108 -3.46 12.59 -7.33
CA TYR A 108 -4.63 12.94 -8.14
C TYR A 108 -4.60 14.40 -8.61
N TYR A 109 -4.15 15.32 -7.76
CA TYR A 109 -4.05 16.75 -8.08
C TYR A 109 -2.67 17.17 -8.65
N GLU A 110 -1.79 16.22 -8.97
CA GLU A 110 -0.48 16.45 -9.61
C GLU A 110 0.42 17.44 -8.84
N VAL A 111 0.50 17.29 -7.52
CA VAL A 111 1.34 18.12 -6.64
C VAL A 111 2.64 17.39 -6.35
N ASP A 112 3.48 17.28 -7.38
CA ASP A 112 4.67 16.41 -7.43
C ASP A 112 5.64 16.56 -6.25
N ALA A 113 5.91 17.81 -5.85
CA ALA A 113 6.80 18.08 -4.72
C ALA A 113 6.28 17.45 -3.42
N TYR A 114 4.96 17.52 -3.19
CA TYR A 114 4.36 16.93 -1.98
C TYR A 114 4.24 15.42 -2.10
N ARG A 115 3.87 14.92 -3.27
CA ARG A 115 3.85 13.48 -3.57
C ARG A 115 5.21 12.84 -3.31
N THR A 116 6.30 13.48 -3.74
CA THR A 116 7.67 13.03 -3.51
C THR A 116 8.00 13.02 -2.01
N TYR A 117 7.71 14.12 -1.31
CA TYR A 117 7.90 14.22 0.13
C TYR A 117 7.16 13.10 0.89
N LEU A 118 5.89 12.83 0.56
CA LEU A 118 5.07 11.82 1.23
C LEU A 118 5.61 10.41 0.97
N ASN A 119 6.03 10.10 -0.26
CA ASN A 119 6.68 8.83 -0.58
C ASN A 119 7.95 8.62 0.25
N ASP A 120 8.85 9.60 0.27
CA ASP A 120 10.09 9.50 1.04
C ASP A 120 9.82 9.41 2.54
N ARG A 121 8.79 10.12 3.02
CA ARG A 121 8.36 10.05 4.41
C ARG A 121 7.84 8.66 4.78
N ILE A 122 6.99 8.05 3.96
CA ILE A 122 6.47 6.70 4.19
C ILE A 122 7.61 5.68 4.15
N ILE A 123 8.52 5.80 3.19
CA ILE A 123 9.72 4.95 3.11
C ILE A 123 10.58 5.08 4.38
N ALA A 124 10.76 6.29 4.90
CA ALA A 124 11.51 6.50 6.13
C ALA A 124 10.87 5.88 7.39
N LEU A 125 9.57 5.53 7.36
CA LEU A 125 8.92 4.80 8.43
C LEU A 125 9.25 3.30 8.42
N ILE A 126 9.75 2.77 7.30
CA ILE A 126 10.15 1.37 7.13
C ILE A 126 11.44 1.10 7.92
N THR A 127 11.30 0.84 9.22
CA THR A 127 12.45 0.70 10.15
C THR A 127 12.72 -0.74 10.58
N ASN A 128 11.73 -1.62 10.47
CA ASN A 128 11.83 -3.04 10.82
C ASN A 128 10.74 -3.85 10.11
N VAL A 129 10.86 -5.18 10.16
CA VAL A 129 9.95 -6.11 9.48
C VAL A 129 8.48 -5.95 9.92
N PRO A 130 8.14 -5.87 11.23
CA PRO A 130 6.75 -5.62 11.63
C PRO A 130 6.13 -4.36 11.00
N ILE A 131 6.86 -3.25 11.01
CA ILE A 131 6.37 -1.99 10.43
C ILE A 131 6.31 -2.09 8.90
N SER A 132 7.28 -2.73 8.25
CA SER A 132 7.27 -2.90 6.80
C SER A 132 6.06 -3.71 6.32
N LEU A 133 5.63 -4.72 7.08
CA LEU A 133 4.42 -5.50 6.75
C LEU A 133 3.15 -4.65 6.88
N MET A 134 3.05 -3.80 7.91
CA MET A 134 1.92 -2.87 8.05
C MET A 134 1.85 -1.88 6.88
N ILE A 135 2.99 -1.30 6.51
CA ILE A 135 3.09 -0.35 5.39
C ILE A 135 2.80 -1.05 4.06
N ALA A 136 3.31 -2.25 3.84
CA ALA A 136 3.04 -3.04 2.64
C ALA A 136 1.54 -3.38 2.50
N SER A 137 0.89 -3.74 3.60
CA SER A 137 -0.56 -4.01 3.61
C SER A 137 -1.38 -2.78 3.25
N GLU A 138 -0.97 -1.59 3.68
CA GLU A 138 -1.65 -0.36 3.31
C GLU A 138 -1.36 0.00 1.85
N ALA A 139 -0.10 -0.07 1.41
CA ALA A 139 0.31 0.20 0.03
C ALA A 139 -0.50 -0.61 -1.00
N LEU A 140 -0.76 -1.89 -0.75
CA LEU A 140 -1.55 -2.74 -1.64
C LEU A 140 -2.95 -2.17 -1.97
N LYS A 141 -3.55 -1.39 -1.07
CA LYS A 141 -4.87 -0.77 -1.29
C LYS A 141 -4.83 0.34 -2.34
N HIS A 142 -3.65 0.89 -2.64
CA HIS A 142 -3.44 2.03 -3.53
C HIS A 142 -2.78 1.65 -4.87
N GLY A 143 -2.51 0.35 -5.10
CA GLY A 143 -2.00 -0.15 -6.37
C GLY A 143 -0.70 0.51 -6.83
N THR A 144 -0.66 0.90 -8.10
CA THR A 144 0.55 1.39 -8.80
C THR A 144 1.17 2.64 -8.17
N LEU A 145 0.37 3.49 -7.52
CA LEU A 145 0.81 4.69 -6.80
C LEU A 145 1.91 4.38 -5.77
N THR A 146 1.91 3.17 -5.21
CA THR A 146 2.74 2.81 -4.06
C THR A 146 3.74 1.71 -4.36
N GLU A 147 3.98 1.40 -5.64
CA GLU A 147 4.91 0.33 -6.07
C GLU A 147 6.30 0.46 -5.42
N LYS A 148 6.86 1.67 -5.39
CA LYS A 148 8.18 1.93 -4.77
C LYS A 148 8.16 1.64 -3.26
N ILE A 149 7.08 2.03 -2.57
CA ILE A 149 6.91 1.80 -1.13
C ILE A 149 6.81 0.29 -0.88
N TYR A 150 5.99 -0.41 -1.67
CA TYR A 150 5.78 -1.85 -1.56
C TYR A 150 7.07 -2.63 -1.85
N ALA A 151 7.79 -2.30 -2.93
CA ALA A 151 9.08 -2.90 -3.26
C ALA A 151 10.11 -2.69 -2.14
N THR A 152 10.13 -1.51 -1.52
CA THR A 152 11.02 -1.23 -0.38
C THR A 152 10.69 -2.11 0.83
N CYS A 153 9.40 -2.30 1.13
CA CYS A 153 8.95 -3.19 2.20
C CYS A 153 9.36 -4.65 1.95
N LEU A 154 9.21 -5.12 0.70
CA LEU A 154 9.63 -6.46 0.30
C LEU A 154 11.15 -6.63 0.37
N GLY A 155 11.92 -5.63 -0.05
CA GLY A 155 13.37 -5.65 0.06
C GLY A 155 13.84 -5.89 1.50
N LEU A 156 13.28 -5.16 2.46
CA LEU A 156 13.61 -5.36 3.89
C LEU A 156 13.26 -6.77 4.37
N LEU A 157 12.12 -7.30 3.94
CA LEU A 157 11.67 -8.64 4.31
C LEU A 157 12.60 -9.71 3.73
N VAL A 158 12.99 -9.58 2.48
CA VAL A 158 13.94 -10.49 1.82
C VAL A 158 15.29 -10.46 2.54
N GLU A 159 15.84 -9.27 2.84
CA GLU A 159 17.10 -9.15 3.61
C GLU A 159 17.01 -9.79 5.00
N ALA A 160 15.88 -9.63 5.69
CA ALA A 160 15.68 -10.25 7.00
C ALA A 160 15.56 -11.78 6.93
N LEU A 161 15.11 -12.32 5.81
CA LEU A 161 14.99 -13.76 5.56
C LEU A 161 16.29 -14.39 5.07
N LYS A 162 17.22 -13.61 4.50
CA LYS A 162 18.51 -14.15 4.07
C LYS A 162 19.20 -14.86 5.25
N PRO A 163 19.76 -16.06 5.02
CA PRO A 163 20.47 -16.79 6.07
C PRO A 163 21.61 -15.91 6.57
N GLN A 164 21.51 -15.46 7.82
CA GLN A 164 22.64 -14.76 8.42
C GLN A 164 23.79 -15.76 8.50
N ASP A 165 24.92 -15.42 7.87
CA ASP A 165 26.21 -16.08 8.08
C ASP A 165 26.71 -15.77 9.49
N ARG A 166 25.96 -16.25 10.48
CA ARG A 166 26.44 -16.31 11.86
C ARG A 166 27.37 -17.49 11.97
N MET A 167 28.64 -17.20 11.69
CA MET A 167 29.84 -17.89 12.17
C MET A 167 29.87 -19.42 11.99
N GLY A 168 30.57 -19.85 10.94
CA GLY A 168 31.58 -20.91 11.07
C GLY A 168 31.12 -22.35 11.25
N LEU A 169 29.81 -22.64 11.29
CA LEU A 169 29.32 -24.00 11.12
C LEU A 169 29.05 -24.22 9.63
N VAL A 170 30.03 -24.86 8.98
CA VAL A 170 29.87 -25.52 7.69
C VAL A 170 28.84 -26.63 7.88
N GLU A 171 27.56 -26.28 7.83
CA GLU A 171 26.50 -27.24 7.61
C GLU A 171 25.84 -26.89 6.29
N THR A 172 25.86 -27.90 5.43
CA THR A 172 25.43 -27.96 4.04
C THR A 172 24.23 -27.08 3.70
N VAL A 173 24.28 -26.48 2.51
CA VAL A 173 23.38 -25.49 1.88
C VAL A 173 21.87 -25.82 1.95
N GLU A 174 21.48 -27.02 2.37
CA GLU A 174 20.09 -27.51 2.40
C GLU A 174 19.29 -27.25 3.69
N THR A 175 19.89 -26.78 4.80
CA THR A 175 19.20 -26.76 6.10
C THR A 175 18.72 -25.40 6.61
N LYS A 176 19.09 -24.25 6.01
CA LYS A 176 18.71 -22.93 6.59
C LYS A 176 17.32 -22.40 6.27
N TRP A 177 16.57 -23.02 5.35
CA TRP A 177 15.22 -22.56 4.96
C TRP A 177 14.07 -23.38 5.56
N ARG A 178 14.36 -24.28 6.51
CA ARG A 178 13.36 -25.15 7.13
C ARG A 178 12.83 -24.59 8.44
N VAL A 179 12.00 -23.56 8.40
CA VAL A 179 10.95 -23.47 9.43
C VAL A 179 9.66 -22.85 8.88
N CYS A 180 9.08 -23.52 7.87
CA CYS A 180 7.63 -23.64 7.89
C CYS A 180 7.28 -24.39 9.18
N TYR A 181 6.37 -23.86 10.01
CA TYR A 181 6.02 -24.43 11.30
C TYR A 181 5.62 -25.91 11.17
N ASP A 182 6.55 -26.81 11.52
CA ASP A 182 6.21 -28.18 11.88
C ASP A 182 5.83 -28.15 13.37
N VAL A 183 4.62 -28.60 13.68
CA VAL A 183 4.06 -28.75 15.04
C VAL A 183 5.01 -29.51 15.97
N HIS A 184 5.94 -30.28 15.41
CA HIS A 184 6.92 -31.07 16.16
C HIS A 184 8.27 -30.37 16.39
N SER A 185 8.52 -29.19 15.82
CA SER A 185 9.87 -28.59 15.82
C SER A 185 10.35 -28.06 17.18
N GLY A 186 9.45 -27.83 18.14
CA GLY A 186 9.80 -27.21 19.43
C GLY A 186 10.37 -25.79 19.33
N ASP A 187 10.52 -25.25 18.12
CA ASP A 187 11.11 -23.94 17.84
C ASP A 187 10.06 -22.86 17.99
N LYS A 188 10.29 -21.96 18.97
CA LYS A 188 9.41 -20.83 19.26
C LYS A 188 9.43 -19.73 18.19
N ARG A 189 10.30 -19.83 17.18
CA ARG A 189 10.49 -18.83 16.11
C ARG A 189 9.91 -19.23 14.76
N ALA A 190 9.25 -20.38 14.69
CA ALA A 190 8.65 -20.94 13.48
C ALA A 190 7.38 -20.17 13.02
N TRP A 191 7.15 -20.03 11.71
CA TRP A 191 5.99 -19.33 11.13
C TRP A 191 5.06 -20.31 10.38
N CYS A 192 3.74 -20.24 10.62
CA CYS A 192 2.75 -21.22 10.14
C CYS A 192 1.97 -20.74 8.89
N CYS A 193 1.72 -21.66 7.94
CA CYS A 193 0.80 -21.46 6.81
C CYS A 193 -0.65 -21.44 7.31
N SER A 194 -1.42 -20.39 7.01
CA SER A 194 -2.66 -20.02 7.70
C SER A 194 -3.92 -20.82 7.36
N SER A 195 -3.83 -22.14 7.19
CA SER A 195 -5.01 -23.01 6.95
C SER A 195 -5.57 -23.72 8.20
N HIS A 196 -4.92 -23.59 9.37
CA HIS A 196 -5.32 -24.31 10.60
C HIS A 196 -5.98 -23.48 11.70
N SER A 197 -6.21 -22.18 11.53
CA SER A 197 -6.83 -21.34 12.56
C SER A 197 -8.33 -21.64 12.80
N ALA A 198 -9.01 -22.33 11.88
CA ALA A 198 -10.44 -22.61 12.03
C ALA A 198 -10.79 -23.75 13.02
N LYS A 199 -9.84 -24.58 13.45
CA LYS A 199 -10.11 -25.74 14.33
C LYS A 199 -9.40 -25.73 15.69
N ILE A 200 -8.49 -24.79 15.93
CA ILE A 200 -7.79 -24.70 17.22
C ILE A 200 -8.57 -23.74 18.12
N LYS A 201 -9.39 -24.28 19.03
CA LYS A 201 -9.88 -23.52 20.19
C LYS A 201 -8.67 -23.21 21.08
N LEU A 202 -8.10 -22.02 20.95
CA LEU A 202 -7.04 -21.51 21.83
C LEU A 202 -7.62 -21.28 23.23
N THR A 203 -7.52 -22.27 24.11
CA THR A 203 -8.00 -22.19 25.50
C THR A 203 -6.91 -21.88 26.52
N SER A 204 -5.70 -21.44 26.13
CA SER A 204 -4.65 -21.08 27.09
C SER A 204 -4.29 -19.60 27.01
N SER A 205 -4.41 -18.92 28.15
CA SER A 205 -4.16 -17.50 28.41
C SER A 205 -2.68 -17.09 28.34
N THR A 206 -1.81 -17.93 27.78
CA THR A 206 -0.34 -17.81 27.89
C THR A 206 0.40 -17.49 26.59
N TYR A 207 -0.27 -17.36 25.45
CA TYR A 207 0.40 -17.14 24.17
C TYR A 207 0.06 -15.80 23.54
N LYS A 208 0.75 -14.74 24.00
CA LYS A 208 0.89 -13.47 23.29
C LYS A 208 2.13 -13.53 22.40
N HIS A 209 2.05 -14.23 21.28
CA HIS A 209 2.97 -13.96 20.17
C HIS A 209 2.37 -12.83 19.33
N SER A 210 3.21 -11.84 19.03
CA SER A 210 2.93 -10.67 18.20
C SER A 210 2.74 -11.05 16.72
N LEU A 211 1.71 -11.85 16.45
CA LEU A 211 1.16 -12.10 15.13
C LEU A 211 0.11 -11.02 14.88
N TYR A 212 0.36 -10.17 13.88
CA TYR A 212 -0.61 -9.17 13.46
C TYR A 212 -1.77 -9.89 12.76
N ILE A 213 -2.92 -9.91 13.42
CA ILE A 213 -4.19 -10.36 12.88
C ILE A 213 -4.79 -9.15 12.17
N VAL A 214 -4.92 -9.22 10.85
CA VAL A 214 -5.77 -8.30 10.08
C VAL A 214 -7.04 -9.08 9.77
N ASP A 215 -8.19 -8.62 10.29
CA ASP A 215 -9.51 -9.24 10.08
C ASP A 215 -9.61 -10.75 10.34
N GLY A 216 -8.89 -11.25 11.36
CA GLY A 216 -8.93 -12.67 11.73
C GLY A 216 -8.04 -13.59 10.88
N GLN A 217 -7.28 -13.05 9.93
CA GLN A 217 -6.40 -13.82 9.05
C GLN A 217 -4.92 -13.43 9.20
N ILE A 218 -4.04 -14.43 9.12
CA ILE A 218 -2.58 -14.28 9.11
C ILE A 218 -2.15 -14.18 7.64
N ALA A 219 -1.54 -13.06 7.25
CA ALA A 219 -1.02 -12.86 5.91
C ALA A 219 0.20 -13.76 5.66
N CYS A 220 0.08 -14.68 4.70
CA CYS A 220 1.17 -15.51 4.20
C CYS A 220 1.78 -14.83 2.96
N ILE A 221 3.11 -14.94 2.79
CA ILE A 221 3.76 -14.60 1.51
C ILE A 221 3.45 -15.75 0.54
N ASP A 222 2.45 -15.55 -0.30
CA ASP A 222 1.98 -16.53 -1.27
C ASP A 222 3.08 -16.90 -2.30
N TYR A 223 2.95 -18.10 -2.87
CA TYR A 223 3.74 -18.66 -3.97
C TYR A 223 3.86 -17.67 -5.15
N THR A 224 2.80 -16.92 -5.43
CA THR A 224 2.76 -15.90 -6.49
C THR A 224 3.78 -14.77 -6.25
N THR A 225 4.00 -14.37 -4.98
CA THR A 225 5.02 -13.39 -4.60
C THR A 225 6.44 -13.96 -4.75
N ARG A 226 6.63 -15.28 -4.59
CA ARG A 226 7.94 -15.93 -4.81
C ARG A 226 8.33 -15.94 -6.29
N LYS A 227 7.37 -16.18 -7.18
CA LYS A 227 7.60 -16.15 -8.63
C LYS A 227 7.90 -14.72 -9.12
N SER A 228 7.18 -13.71 -8.61
CA SER A 228 7.42 -12.30 -9.00
C SER A 228 8.73 -11.71 -8.46
N LEU A 229 9.33 -12.32 -7.43
CA LEU A 229 10.64 -11.94 -6.89
C LEU A 229 11.83 -12.61 -7.61
N GLY A 230 11.60 -13.32 -8.73
CA GLY A 230 12.66 -13.89 -9.55
C GLY A 230 13.34 -15.13 -8.95
N PHE A 231 12.74 -15.76 -7.95
CA PHE A 231 13.25 -17.02 -7.41
C PHE A 231 13.00 -18.17 -8.39
N HIS A 232 14.04 -18.91 -8.76
CA HIS A 232 13.90 -20.20 -9.44
C HIS A 232 13.18 -21.16 -8.49
N VAL A 233 11.91 -21.43 -8.77
CA VAL A 233 11.19 -22.52 -8.12
C VAL A 233 11.54 -23.79 -8.88
N GLU A 234 12.69 -24.38 -8.58
CA GLU A 234 12.86 -25.79 -8.90
C GLU A 234 11.78 -26.55 -8.14
N GLU A 235 11.05 -27.44 -8.81
CA GLU A 235 10.20 -28.41 -8.13
C GLU A 235 11.10 -29.28 -7.26
N ILE A 236 11.37 -28.81 -6.03
CA ILE A 236 12.04 -29.61 -5.03
C ILE A 236 11.07 -30.75 -4.75
N ALA A 237 11.38 -31.94 -5.29
CA ALA A 237 10.70 -33.17 -4.94
C ALA A 237 10.62 -33.26 -3.40
N GLY A 238 9.41 -33.19 -2.85
CA GLY A 238 9.15 -33.16 -1.41
C GLY A 238 8.69 -31.82 -0.82
N TYR A 239 8.67 -30.70 -1.56
CA TYR A 239 8.07 -29.45 -1.07
C TYR A 239 6.54 -29.55 -0.97
N SER A 240 5.93 -30.34 -1.85
CA SER A 240 4.51 -30.70 -1.82
C SER A 240 4.14 -31.64 -0.65
N GLU A 241 5.12 -32.27 0.00
CA GLU A 241 4.88 -33.16 1.14
C GLU A 241 4.93 -32.45 2.50
N ARG A 242 5.47 -31.21 2.53
CA ARG A 242 5.79 -30.48 3.77
C ARG A 242 5.04 -29.15 3.95
N CYS A 243 4.25 -28.74 2.96
CA CYS A 243 3.35 -27.61 3.08
C CYS A 243 1.93 -28.11 3.41
N CYS A 244 1.33 -27.56 4.47
CA CYS A 244 -0.02 -27.87 4.94
C CYS A 244 -1.12 -27.72 3.85
N ILE A 245 -0.88 -26.88 2.83
CA ILE A 245 -1.79 -26.67 1.68
C ILE A 245 -1.64 -27.77 0.61
N HIS A 246 -0.44 -28.31 0.39
CA HIS A 246 -0.21 -29.33 -0.65
C HIS A 246 -0.66 -30.73 -0.21
N GLN A 247 -0.68 -31.03 1.10
CA GLN A 247 -1.29 -32.27 1.61
C GLN A 247 -2.83 -32.26 1.49
N THR A 248 -3.48 -31.12 1.71
CA THR A 248 -4.94 -31.00 1.56
C THR A 248 -5.39 -31.06 0.11
N GLN A 249 -4.65 -30.47 -0.83
CA GLN A 249 -4.93 -30.61 -2.27
C GLN A 249 -4.81 -32.05 -2.79
N ARG A 250 -3.89 -32.86 -2.24
CA ARG A 250 -3.84 -34.31 -2.51
C ARG A 250 -5.00 -35.12 -1.92
N SER A 251 -5.63 -34.61 -0.86
CA SER A 251 -6.79 -35.25 -0.22
C SER A 251 -8.11 -34.92 -0.93
N ALA A 252 -8.12 -33.83 -1.71
CA ALA A 252 -9.27 -33.30 -2.43
C ALA A 252 -9.17 -33.54 -3.96
N SER A 253 -8.47 -34.60 -4.38
CA SER A 253 -8.57 -35.11 -5.75
C SER A 253 -9.97 -35.73 -5.96
N MET A 254 -10.96 -34.86 -6.18
CA MET A 254 -12.18 -35.21 -6.91
C MET A 254 -12.11 -34.55 -8.29
N ASN A 255 -12.34 -35.40 -9.29
CA ASN A 255 -12.43 -35.21 -10.74
C ASN A 255 -12.25 -33.80 -11.33
N ILE A 256 -11.26 -33.72 -12.24
CA ILE A 256 -11.03 -32.65 -13.22
C ILE A 256 -12.19 -32.51 -14.23
N ASP A 257 -13.12 -33.45 -14.28
CA ASP A 257 -14.21 -33.49 -15.26
C ASP A 257 -15.42 -32.56 -14.95
N GLU A 258 -15.36 -31.72 -13.91
CA GLU A 258 -16.47 -30.84 -13.51
C GLU A 258 -16.16 -29.32 -13.59
N LEU A 259 -15.21 -28.90 -14.42
CA LEU A 259 -15.02 -27.47 -14.70
C LEU A 259 -15.98 -26.97 -15.81
N PRO A 260 -16.65 -25.81 -15.64
CA PRO A 260 -17.50 -25.23 -16.67
C PRO A 260 -16.71 -24.90 -17.94
N ALA A 261 -17.25 -25.30 -19.09
CA ALA A 261 -16.59 -25.24 -20.41
C ALA A 261 -16.00 -23.87 -20.80
N PHE A 262 -16.50 -22.76 -20.24
CA PHE A 262 -16.06 -21.41 -20.63
C PHE A 262 -14.64 -21.04 -20.19
N ILE A 263 -14.04 -21.75 -19.22
CA ILE A 263 -12.65 -21.49 -18.78
C ILE A 263 -11.61 -22.20 -19.67
N VAL A 264 -12.03 -23.24 -20.42
CA VAL A 264 -11.12 -24.06 -21.23
C VAL A 264 -10.77 -23.39 -22.56
N ASP A 265 -11.67 -22.58 -23.12
CA ASP A 265 -11.49 -21.97 -24.45
C ASP A 265 -10.61 -20.71 -24.44
N ASP A 266 -10.62 -19.94 -23.35
CA ASP A 266 -9.74 -18.77 -23.18
C ASP A 266 -8.27 -19.18 -22.93
N VAL A 267 -8.05 -20.30 -22.24
CA VAL A 267 -6.71 -20.86 -22.02
C VAL A 267 -6.17 -21.51 -23.29
N LYS A 268 -7.01 -22.14 -24.13
CA LYS A 268 -6.57 -22.72 -25.40
C LYS A 268 -6.26 -21.66 -26.47
N SER A 269 -7.01 -20.55 -26.53
CA SER A 269 -6.70 -19.45 -27.47
C SER A 269 -5.39 -18.76 -27.13
N ALA A 270 -5.06 -18.61 -25.85
CA ALA A 270 -3.81 -17.98 -25.41
C ALA A 270 -2.56 -18.86 -25.64
N MET A 271 -2.72 -20.15 -25.98
CA MET A 271 -1.62 -21.09 -26.19
C MET A 271 -1.38 -21.47 -27.66
N MET A 272 -2.16 -20.92 -28.62
CA MET A 272 -2.03 -21.24 -30.05
C MET A 272 -1.40 -20.13 -30.91
N ASP A 273 -0.96 -19.02 -30.32
CA ASP A 273 -0.38 -17.89 -31.09
C ASP A 273 1.16 -17.83 -31.10
N ASP A 274 1.88 -18.78 -30.47
CA ASP A 274 3.36 -18.74 -30.35
C ASP A 274 4.12 -19.82 -31.17
N ASP A 275 3.43 -20.68 -31.93
CA ASP A 275 4.09 -21.73 -32.74
C ASP A 275 4.04 -21.46 -34.26
N ASN A 276 4.45 -20.27 -34.70
CA ASN A 276 4.77 -20.06 -36.12
C ASN A 276 5.87 -19.00 -36.31
N ASP A 277 7.09 -19.34 -35.88
CA ASP A 277 8.28 -18.88 -36.59
C ASP A 277 9.44 -19.85 -36.30
N ASP A 278 9.64 -20.83 -37.18
CA ASP A 278 10.95 -21.06 -37.77
C ASP A 278 10.94 -22.17 -38.84
N SER A 279 11.33 -21.74 -40.05
CA SER A 279 12.18 -22.43 -41.04
C SER A 279 11.59 -22.84 -42.41
N PHE A 280 12.25 -22.26 -43.44
CA PHE A 280 12.33 -22.54 -44.89
C PHE A 280 11.44 -21.73 -45.85
#